data_AF-A0A3D5Z1U2-F1
#
_entry.id   AF-A0A3D5Z1U2-F1
#
_cell.length_a   1.000
_cell.length_b   1.000
_cell.length_c   1.000
_cell.angle_alpha   90.00
_cell.angle_beta   90.00
_cell.angle_gamma   90.00
#
_symmetry.space_group_name_H-M   'P 1'
#
loop_
_entity.id
_entity.type
_entity.pdbx_description
1 polymer ?
#
loop_
_entity_poly.entity_id
_entity_poly.type
_entity_poly.pdbx_seq_one_letter_code
_entity_poly.pdbx_strand_id
1 'polypeptide(L)' 'MEAIVNEIKEILPYFMKHKNVWSNYDDEADCLYFHFKKPNNADHSEMTDDDIIIRYENDEIIGLTILNASKR' A
#
# COMPACT_ATOMS: atom_id res chain seq x y z
N MET A 1 13.86 -15.47 13.08
CA MET A 1 12.87 -16.31 12.38
C MET A 1 11.48 -16.16 13.00
N GLU A 2 11.34 -16.23 14.33
CA GLU A 2 10.02 -16.02 14.97
C GLU A 2 9.54 -14.56 14.89
N ALA A 3 10.45 -13.58 14.99
CA ALA A 3 10.10 -12.15 14.90
C ALA A 3 9.42 -11.78 13.56
N ILE A 4 10.04 -12.12 12.44
CA ILE A 4 9.48 -11.83 11.10
C ILE A 4 8.13 -12.54 10.86
N VAL A 5 7.93 -13.73 11.43
CA VAL A 5 6.65 -14.45 11.34
C VAL A 5 5.56 -13.70 12.12
N ASN A 6 5.90 -13.13 13.28
CA ASN A 6 4.95 -12.32 14.05
C ASN A 6 4.62 -11.00 13.34
N GLU A 7 5.62 -10.31 12.76
CA GLU A 7 5.40 -9.11 11.95
C GLU A 7 4.47 -9.36 10.75
N ILE A 8 4.67 -10.48 10.04
CA ILE A 8 3.81 -10.86 8.91
C ILE A 8 2.37 -11.16 9.37
N LYS A 9 2.19 -11.80 10.54
CA LYS A 9 0.85 -12.12 11.07
C LYS A 9 0.01 -10.89 11.34
N GLU A 10 0.61 -9.77 11.73
CA GLU A 10 -0.09 -8.52 11.99
C GLU A 10 -0.71 -7.92 10.70
N ILE A 11 0.00 -8.01 9.57
CA ILE A 11 -0.45 -7.44 8.29
C ILE A 11 -1.33 -8.40 7.46
N LEU A 12 -1.21 -9.71 7.70
CA LEU A 12 -1.87 -10.76 6.93
C LEU A 12 -3.40 -10.58 6.81
N PRO A 13 -4.16 -10.26 7.88
CA PRO A 13 -5.61 -10.11 7.79
C PRO A 13 -6.04 -9.03 6.80
N TYR A 14 -5.23 -7.98 6.64
CA TYR A 14 -5.51 -6.91 5.67
C TYR A 14 -5.23 -7.39 4.24
N PHE A 15 -4.07 -7.99 3.98
CA PHE A 15 -3.74 -8.51 2.65
C PHE A 15 -4.72 -9.59 2.17
N MET A 16 -5.26 -10.40 3.09
CA MET A 16 -6.27 -11.43 2.76
C MET A 16 -7.62 -10.84 2.32
N LYS A 17 -7.88 -9.54 2.50
CA LYS A 17 -9.07 -8.87 1.95
C LYS A 17 -8.97 -8.65 0.44
N HIS A 18 -7.76 -8.70 -0.11
CA HIS A 18 -7.49 -8.43 -1.52
C HIS A 18 -7.10 -9.73 -2.24
N LYS A 19 -7.58 -9.90 -3.47
CA LYS A 19 -7.23 -11.06 -4.30
C LYS A 19 -5.74 -11.09 -4.66
N ASN A 20 -5.13 -9.91 -4.81
CA ASN A 20 -3.72 -9.73 -5.08
C ASN A 20 -3.21 -8.49 -4.35
N VAL A 21 -1.94 -8.52 -3.95
CA VAL A 21 -1.21 -7.36 -3.43
C VAL A 21 0.10 -7.27 -4.20
N TRP A 22 0.34 -6.15 -4.88
CA TRP A 22 1.61 -5.87 -5.55
C TRP A 22 2.30 -4.71 -4.85
N SER A 23 3.54 -4.91 -4.45
CA SER A 23 4.39 -3.86 -3.87
C SER A 23 5.54 -3.52 -4.81
N ASN A 24 5.84 -2.24 -4.96
CA ASN A 24 7.03 -1.77 -5.65
C ASN A 24 7.66 -0.64 -4.84
N TYR A 25 8.93 -0.78 -4.45
CA TYR A 25 9.68 0.32 -3.84
C TYR A 25 10.47 1.03 -4.94
N ASP A 26 10.36 2.35 -4.97
CA ASP A 26 11.08 3.25 -5.87
C ASP A 26 12.11 4.02 -5.06
N ASP A 27 13.38 3.59 -5.18
CA ASP A 27 14.51 4.17 -4.46
C ASP A 27 14.78 5.63 -4.86
N GLU A 28 14.46 6.03 -6.10
CA GLU A 28 14.71 7.38 -6.60
C GLU A 28 13.73 8.38 -5.98
N ALA A 29 12.46 7.97 -5.83
CA ALA A 29 11.41 8.78 -5.23
C ALA A 29 11.25 8.59 -3.71
N ASP A 30 11.94 7.63 -3.08
CA ASP A 30 11.73 7.20 -1.68
C ASP A 30 10.25 6.88 -1.41
N CYS A 31 9.65 6.10 -2.31
CA CYS A 31 8.21 5.81 -2.32
C CYS A 31 7.92 4.31 -2.42
N LEU A 32 7.04 3.79 -1.56
CA LEU A 32 6.51 2.42 -1.65
C LEU A 32 5.08 2.41 -2.17
N TYR A 33 4.86 1.77 -3.31
CA TYR A 33 3.56 1.62 -3.93
C TYR A 33 2.94 0.27 -3.54
N PHE A 34 1.70 0.27 -3.07
CA PHE A 34 0.85 -0.91 -2.97
C PHE A 34 -0.30 -0.81 -3.96
N HIS A 35 -0.48 -1.85 -4.77
CA HIS A 35 -1.63 -1.99 -5.66
C HIS A 35 -2.43 -3.23 -5.27
N PHE A 36 -3.76 -3.09 -5.21
CA PHE A 36 -4.69 -4.18 -4.92
C PHE A 36 -5.51 -4.59 -6.15
N LYS A 37 -5.48 -3.77 -7.21
CA LYS A 37 -6.14 -3.99 -8.50
C LYS A 37 -5.19 -3.68 -9.67
N LYS A 38 -5.39 -4.35 -10.81
CA LYS A 38 -4.78 -4.00 -12.11
C LYS A 38 -5.86 -3.97 -13.21
N PRO A 39 -5.88 -2.94 -14.09
CA PRO A 39 -5.06 -1.71 -14.03
C PRO A 39 -5.40 -0.89 -12.78
N ASN A 40 -4.40 -0.20 -12.22
CA ASN A 40 -4.57 0.64 -11.03
C ASN A 40 -5.03 2.05 -11.45
N ASN A 41 -6.24 2.13 -12.01
CA ASN A 41 -6.83 3.39 -12.49
C ASN A 41 -7.70 3.97 -11.37
N ALA A 42 -7.17 4.96 -10.67
CA ALA A 42 -7.91 5.65 -9.63
C ALA A 42 -8.78 6.76 -10.23
N ASP A 43 -10.01 6.90 -9.76
CA ASP A 43 -10.85 8.07 -10.05
C ASP A 43 -10.65 9.20 -9.02
N HIS A 44 -10.17 8.84 -7.83
CA HIS A 44 -9.94 9.74 -6.72
C HIS A 44 -8.71 9.32 -5.90
N SER A 45 -8.09 10.30 -5.23
CA SER A 45 -7.02 10.06 -4.28
C SER A 45 -7.05 11.07 -3.14
N GLU A 46 -6.66 10.62 -1.96
CA GLU A 46 -6.59 11.42 -0.73
C GLU A 46 -5.17 11.35 -0.17
N MET A 47 -4.60 12.50 0.19
CA MET A 47 -3.36 12.57 0.96
C MET A 47 -3.70 12.64 2.45
N THR A 48 -3.09 11.78 3.24
CA THR A 48 -3.22 11.78 4.71
C THR A 48 -2.12 12.62 5.36
N ASP A 49 -2.31 12.98 6.63
CA ASP A 49 -1.28 13.65 7.44
C ASP A 49 -0.04 12.77 7.70
N ASP A 50 -0.17 11.47 7.47
CA ASP A 50 0.90 10.48 7.66
C ASP A 50 1.72 10.27 6.39
N ASP A 51 1.76 11.18 5.42
CA ASP A 51 2.53 11.04 4.16
C ASP A 51 2.13 9.78 3.34
N ILE A 52 0.85 9.39 3.42
CA ILE A 52 0.28 8.28 2.65
C ILE A 52 -0.79 8.82 1.71
N ILE A 53 -0.65 8.50 0.42
CA ILE A 53 -1.70 8.72 -0.59
C ILE A 53 -2.54 7.47 -0.71
N ILE A 54 -3.84 7.59 -0.44
CA ILE A 54 -4.83 6.53 -0.64
C ILE A 54 -5.45 6.71 -2.02
N ARG A 55 -5.54 5.63 -2.80
CA ARG A 55 -6.09 5.63 -4.17
C ARG A 55 -7.41 4.87 -4.20
N TYR A 56 -8.43 5.48 -4.79
CA TYR A 56 -9.78 4.97 -4.84
C TYR A 56 -10.28 4.77 -6.27
N GLU A 57 -11.20 3.82 -6.45
CA GLU A 57 -12.02 3.67 -7.65
C GLU A 57 -13.41 3.18 -7.23
N ASN A 58 -14.46 3.94 -7.56
CA ASN A 58 -15.84 3.70 -7.10
C ASN A 58 -15.92 3.51 -5.57
N ASP A 59 -15.30 4.41 -4.80
CA ASP A 59 -15.23 4.39 -3.33
C ASP A 59 -14.49 3.18 -2.72
N GLU A 60 -13.88 2.30 -3.53
CA GLU A 60 -13.03 1.20 -3.05
C GLU A 60 -11.55 1.60 -3.06
N ILE A 61 -10.81 1.25 -2.00
CA ILE A 61 -9.35 1.44 -1.95
C ILE A 61 -8.69 0.44 -2.91
N ILE A 62 -8.05 0.96 -3.96
CA ILE A 62 -7.36 0.15 -4.97
C ILE A 62 -5.83 0.20 -4.86
N GLY A 63 -5.30 1.09 -4.03
CA GLY A 63 -3.87 1.15 -3.76
C GLY A 63 -3.47 2.24 -2.76
N LEU A 64 -2.19 2.21 -2.39
CA LEU A 64 -1.54 3.16 -1.50
C LEU A 64 -0.20 3.59 -2.12
N THR A 65 0.21 4.83 -1.87
CA THR A 65 1.58 5.29 -2.06
C THR A 65 2.09 5.83 -0.73
N ILE A 66 3.09 5.16 -0.17
CA ILE A 66 3.78 5.60 1.04
C ILE A 66 4.94 6.50 0.62
N LEU A 67 4.86 7.79 0.95
CA LEU A 67 5.96 8.73 0.74
C LEU A 67 6.96 8.64 1.90
N ASN A 68 8.19 9.08 1.64
CA ASN A 68 9.29 9.05 2.61
C ASN A 68 9.46 7.65 3.23
N ALA A 69 9.30 6.60 2.43
CA ALA A 69 9.07 5.24 2.94
C ALA A 69 10.26 4.71 3.76
N SER A 70 11.49 5.10 3.40
CA SER A 70 12.71 4.74 4.14
C SER A 70 12.79 5.31 5.56
N LYS A 71 11.95 6.29 5.93
CA LYS A 71 11.95 6.95 7.25
C LYS A 71 10.96 6.34 8.25
N ARG A 72 10.30 5.24 7.89
CA ARG A 72 9.31 4.55 8.73
C ARG A 72 9.88 3.35 9.47
#